data_AF-A0A5C9AA59-F1
#
_entry.id   AF-A0A5C9AA59-F1
#
_cell.length_a   1.000
_cell.length_b   1.000
_cell.length_c   1.000
_cell.angle_alpha   90.00
_cell.angle_beta   90.00
_cell.angle_gamma   90.00
#
_symmetry.space_group_name_H-M   'P 1'
#
loop_
_entity.id
_entity.type
_entity.pdbx_description
1 polymer ?
#
loop_
_entity_poly.entity_id
_entity_poly.type
_entity_poly.pdbx_seq_one_letter_code
_entity_poly.pdbx_strand_id
1 'polypeptide(L)'
;VTGADVLEYYAGLIPALEGSQIPLRETSFVYTRREPLGVVAGIGAWNYPIQIALWKSAPALAAGNAMIFKPSEVTPLTALKLAEIYSEAGLPDGVFNVLPGVGAETGQYLTEHPGIAKVSFTGGVASGKKVMANSAASSLKEVTMELGGKSPLIVFDDADLDLAADIAMMANFFSSGQVCTNGTRVFVPA
;
A
#
# COMPACT_ATOMS: atom_id res chain seq x y z
N VAL A 1 -0.36 -11.84 10.02
CA VAL A 1 -1.43 -11.34 9.13
C VAL A 1 -1.04 -11.69 7.71
N THR A 2 -1.81 -12.55 7.07
CA THR A 2 -1.64 -12.98 5.67
C THR A 2 -2.27 -11.97 4.71
N GLY A 3 -2.12 -12.19 3.41
CA GLY A 3 -2.82 -11.41 2.40
C GLY A 3 -4.33 -11.63 2.41
N ALA A 4 -4.79 -12.85 2.72
CA ALA A 4 -6.21 -13.16 2.83
C ALA A 4 -6.84 -12.44 4.04
N ASP A 5 -6.14 -12.40 5.18
CA ASP A 5 -6.61 -11.68 6.38
C ASP A 5 -6.86 -10.19 6.10
N VAL A 6 -6.07 -9.58 5.20
CA VAL A 6 -6.24 -8.18 4.79
C VAL A 6 -7.54 -8.00 4.00
N LEU A 7 -7.87 -8.94 3.11
CA LEU A 7 -9.14 -8.90 2.37
C LEU A 7 -10.33 -9.03 3.31
N GLU A 8 -10.32 -10.02 4.20
CA GLU A 8 -11.38 -10.23 5.18
C GLU A 8 -11.58 -9.00 6.07
N TYR A 9 -10.48 -8.41 6.53
CA TYR A 9 -10.52 -7.19 7.33
C TYR A 9 -11.20 -6.03 6.58
N TYR A 10 -10.77 -5.74 5.34
CA TYR A 10 -11.33 -4.64 4.57
C TYR A 10 -12.75 -4.92 4.07
N ALA A 11 -13.11 -6.17 3.79
CA ALA A 11 -14.48 -6.58 3.49
C ALA A 11 -15.41 -6.27 4.68
N GLY A 12 -14.98 -6.59 5.91
CA GLY A 12 -15.70 -6.26 7.13
C GLY A 12 -15.84 -4.74 7.39
N LEU A 13 -14.96 -3.91 6.84
CA LEU A 13 -15.01 -2.46 6.98
C LEU A 13 -15.94 -1.75 6.00
N ILE A 14 -16.32 -2.38 4.87
CA ILE A 14 -17.20 -1.78 3.85
C ILE A 14 -18.47 -1.15 4.46
N PRO A 15 -19.27 -1.85 5.29
CA PRO A 15 -20.50 -1.26 5.86
C PRO A 15 -20.23 -0.13 6.88
N ALA A 16 -19.00 0.01 7.37
CA ALA A 16 -18.61 1.06 8.31
C ALA A 16 -18.07 2.33 7.63
N LEU A 17 -17.99 2.37 6.29
CA LEU A 17 -17.57 3.56 5.56
C LEU A 17 -18.68 4.60 5.48
N GLU A 18 -18.78 5.41 6.54
CA GLU A 18 -19.77 6.47 6.65
C GLU A 18 -19.17 7.88 6.65
N GLY A 19 -20.01 8.84 6.27
CA GLY A 19 -19.76 10.26 6.50
C GLY A 19 -20.20 10.68 7.89
N SER A 20 -20.45 11.97 8.08
CA SER A 20 -20.90 12.50 9.37
C SER A 20 -21.97 13.56 9.15
N GLN A 21 -23.01 13.54 9.96
CA GLN A 21 -23.94 14.66 10.07
C GLN A 21 -23.34 15.70 11.03
N ILE A 22 -23.32 16.96 10.62
CA ILE A 22 -22.68 18.05 11.36
C ILE A 22 -23.75 19.07 11.77
N PRO A 23 -24.02 19.24 13.08
CA PRO A 23 -24.97 20.25 13.56
C PRO A 23 -24.32 21.63 13.56
N LEU A 24 -24.19 22.25 12.37
CA LEU A 24 -23.51 23.53 12.23
C LEU A 24 -24.34 24.72 12.79
N ARG A 25 -25.63 24.77 12.45
CA ARG A 25 -26.63 25.72 12.97
C ARG A 25 -28.04 25.23 12.64
N GLU A 26 -29.04 25.71 13.37
CA GLU A 26 -30.44 25.23 13.26
C GLU A 26 -31.04 25.31 11.86
N THR A 27 -30.60 26.28 11.05
CA THR A 27 -31.12 26.53 9.69
C THR A 27 -30.36 25.79 8.60
N SER A 28 -29.49 24.84 8.93
CA SER A 28 -28.63 24.17 7.95
C SER A 28 -28.55 22.67 8.19
N PHE A 29 -28.79 21.88 7.15
CA PHE A 29 -28.55 20.45 7.13
C PHE A 29 -27.21 20.17 6.44
N VAL A 30 -26.22 19.74 7.22
CA VAL A 30 -24.86 19.49 6.73
C VAL A 30 -24.51 18.04 6.99
N TYR A 31 -24.00 17.37 5.98
CA TYR A 31 -23.42 16.04 6.11
C TYR A 31 -22.24 15.87 5.15
N THR A 32 -21.37 14.92 5.46
CA THR A 32 -20.27 14.52 4.58
C THR A 32 -20.54 13.15 3.98
N ARG A 33 -19.83 12.82 2.90
CA ARG A 33 -19.82 11.49 2.29
C ARG A 33 -18.37 11.11 2.03
N ARG A 34 -18.07 9.81 2.16
CA ARG A 34 -16.79 9.24 1.71
C ARG A 34 -17.02 8.62 0.34
N GLU A 35 -16.80 9.39 -0.71
CA GLU A 35 -16.98 8.93 -2.08
C GLU A 35 -15.68 8.30 -2.60
N PRO A 36 -15.76 7.27 -3.47
CA PRO A 36 -14.58 6.75 -4.15
C PRO A 36 -13.92 7.84 -4.99
N LEU A 37 -12.59 7.79 -5.08
CA LEU A 37 -11.81 8.68 -5.92
C LEU A 37 -11.94 8.33 -7.42
N GLY A 38 -12.32 7.09 -7.73
CA GLY A 38 -12.46 6.57 -9.09
C GLY A 38 -11.36 5.56 -9.41
N VAL A 39 -10.58 5.83 -10.47
CA VAL A 39 -9.47 4.96 -10.87
C VAL A 39 -8.21 5.33 -10.10
N VAL A 40 -7.61 4.35 -9.41
CA VAL A 40 -6.37 4.53 -8.64
C VAL A 40 -5.26 3.60 -9.13
N ALA A 41 -4.01 4.05 -9.02
CA ALA A 41 -2.85 3.24 -9.35
C ALA A 41 -2.15 2.73 -8.09
N GLY A 42 -1.87 1.43 -8.04
CA GLY A 42 -0.97 0.81 -7.08
C GLY A 42 0.35 0.44 -7.74
N ILE A 43 1.49 0.88 -7.20
CA ILE A 43 2.82 0.49 -7.66
C ILE A 43 3.52 -0.24 -6.51
N GLY A 44 3.88 -1.51 -6.72
CA GLY A 44 4.40 -2.40 -5.68
C GLY A 44 5.90 -2.68 -5.79
N ALA A 45 6.54 -2.92 -4.64
CA ALA A 45 7.89 -3.46 -4.54
C ALA A 45 7.90 -4.99 -4.70
N TRP A 46 9.09 -5.57 -4.82
CA TRP A 46 9.29 -6.99 -5.11
C TRP A 46 9.40 -7.90 -3.89
N ASN A 47 9.62 -7.36 -2.69
CA ASN A 47 9.98 -8.13 -1.50
C ASN A 47 8.81 -8.90 -0.87
N TYR A 48 7.58 -8.42 -1.05
CA TYR A 48 6.35 -9.10 -0.62
C TYR A 48 5.26 -8.96 -1.70
N PRO A 49 5.42 -9.58 -2.87
CA PRO A 49 4.71 -9.18 -4.09
C PRO A 49 3.19 -9.33 -3.97
N ILE A 50 2.70 -10.49 -3.52
CA ILE A 50 1.26 -10.71 -3.34
C ILE A 50 0.68 -9.91 -2.17
N GLN A 51 1.43 -9.79 -1.07
CA GLN A 51 0.99 -9.06 0.12
C GLN A 51 0.82 -7.56 -0.19
N ILE A 52 1.76 -6.96 -0.92
CA ILE A 52 1.70 -5.56 -1.33
C ILE A 52 0.53 -5.31 -2.29
N ALA A 53 0.27 -6.24 -3.21
CA ALA A 53 -0.89 -6.16 -4.09
C ALA A 53 -2.20 -6.14 -3.28
N LEU A 54 -2.30 -6.97 -2.24
CA LEU A 54 -3.46 -7.07 -1.36
C LEU A 54 -3.60 -5.87 -0.42
N TRP A 55 -2.51 -5.39 0.18
CA TRP A 55 -2.48 -4.15 0.98
C TRP A 55 -2.93 -2.92 0.21
N LYS A 56 -2.81 -2.92 -1.13
CA LYS A 56 -3.25 -1.82 -1.98
C LYS A 56 -4.67 -2.04 -2.49
N SER A 57 -4.95 -3.22 -3.06
CA SER A 57 -6.24 -3.49 -3.69
C SER A 57 -7.36 -3.60 -2.67
N ALA A 58 -7.18 -4.30 -1.55
CA ALA A 58 -8.24 -4.49 -0.56
C ALA A 58 -8.86 -3.16 -0.05
N PRO A 59 -8.09 -2.18 0.45
CA PRO A 59 -8.66 -0.89 0.85
C PRO A 59 -9.23 -0.09 -0.32
N ALA A 60 -8.60 -0.15 -1.51
CA ALA A 60 -9.08 0.60 -2.67
C ALA A 60 -10.46 0.10 -3.13
N LEU A 61 -10.61 -1.22 -3.26
CA LEU A 61 -11.86 -1.88 -3.63
C LEU A 61 -12.93 -1.68 -2.56
N ALA A 62 -12.59 -1.84 -1.28
CA ALA A 62 -13.52 -1.60 -0.17
C ALA A 62 -14.05 -0.17 -0.16
N ALA A 63 -13.22 0.82 -0.51
CA ALA A 63 -13.62 2.21 -0.67
C ALA A 63 -14.36 2.52 -1.99
N GLY A 64 -14.64 1.50 -2.83
CA GLY A 64 -15.38 1.64 -4.08
C GLY A 64 -14.56 2.11 -5.29
N ASN A 65 -13.23 2.05 -5.23
CA ASN A 65 -12.36 2.44 -6.34
C ASN A 65 -12.07 1.27 -7.28
N ALA A 66 -11.77 1.57 -8.54
CA ALA A 66 -11.13 0.63 -9.45
C ALA A 66 -9.61 0.80 -9.37
N MET A 67 -8.84 -0.30 -9.40
CA MET A 67 -7.38 -0.27 -9.27
C MET A 67 -6.67 -0.81 -10.52
N ILE A 68 -5.66 -0.07 -10.97
CA ILE A 68 -4.59 -0.59 -11.82
C ILE A 68 -3.37 -0.86 -10.94
N PHE A 69 -2.99 -2.13 -10.80
CA PHE A 69 -1.82 -2.53 -10.04
C PHE A 69 -0.64 -2.87 -10.96
N LYS A 70 0.47 -2.16 -10.79
CA LYS A 70 1.74 -2.45 -11.45
C LYS A 70 2.67 -3.14 -10.44
N PRO A 71 2.89 -4.46 -10.58
CA PRO A 71 3.86 -5.17 -9.75
C PRO A 71 5.29 -4.76 -10.14
N SER A 72 6.28 -5.14 -9.31
CA SER A 72 7.67 -5.06 -9.75
C SER A 72 7.92 -6.04 -10.89
N GLU A 73 8.74 -5.61 -11.85
CA GLU A 73 9.28 -6.39 -12.95
C GLU A 73 10.05 -7.65 -12.48
N VAL A 74 10.54 -7.67 -11.23
CA VAL A 74 11.27 -8.81 -10.66
C VAL A 74 10.33 -9.94 -10.21
N THR A 75 9.10 -9.62 -9.80
CA THR A 75 8.17 -10.57 -9.17
C THR A 75 6.71 -10.42 -9.65
N PRO A 76 6.44 -10.38 -10.97
CA PRO A 76 5.11 -10.02 -11.48
C PRO A 76 4.06 -11.12 -11.35
N LEU A 77 4.46 -12.39 -11.28
CA LEU A 77 3.57 -13.54 -11.52
C LEU A 77 2.43 -13.67 -10.51
N THR A 78 2.69 -13.39 -9.23
CA THR A 78 1.65 -13.54 -8.18
C THR A 78 0.53 -12.49 -8.31
N ALA A 79 0.84 -11.30 -8.83
CA ALA A 79 -0.18 -10.29 -9.10
C ALA A 79 -1.11 -10.73 -10.24
N LEU A 80 -0.56 -11.35 -11.28
CA LEU A 80 -1.37 -11.91 -12.37
C LEU A 80 -2.29 -13.01 -11.86
N LYS A 81 -1.77 -13.91 -11.00
CA LYS A 81 -2.62 -14.94 -10.39
C LYS A 81 -3.71 -14.36 -9.48
N LEU A 82 -3.42 -13.26 -8.78
CA LEU A 82 -4.42 -12.54 -7.99
C LEU A 82 -5.55 -11.98 -8.86
N ALA A 83 -5.24 -11.47 -10.06
CA ALA A 83 -6.26 -11.01 -11.00
C ALA A 83 -7.23 -12.14 -11.41
N GLU A 84 -6.70 -13.33 -11.70
CA GLU A 84 -7.53 -14.52 -11.98
C GLU A 84 -8.43 -14.86 -10.79
N ILE A 85 -7.89 -14.84 -9.57
CA ILE A 85 -8.65 -15.12 -8.34
C ILE A 85 -9.78 -14.11 -8.15
N TYR A 86 -9.55 -12.82 -8.39
CA TYR A 86 -10.60 -11.80 -8.31
C TYR A 86 -11.68 -12.00 -9.37
N SER A 87 -11.30 -12.36 -10.60
CA SER A 87 -12.27 -12.71 -11.65
C SER A 87 -13.11 -13.94 -11.25
N GLU A 88 -12.48 -15.00 -10.73
CA GLU A 88 -13.17 -16.21 -10.23
C GLU A 88 -14.12 -15.88 -9.07
N ALA A 89 -13.75 -14.93 -8.21
CA ALA A 89 -14.59 -14.46 -7.11
C ALA A 89 -15.77 -13.56 -7.57
N GLY A 90 -15.87 -13.22 -8.86
CA GLY A 90 -16.94 -12.41 -9.42
C GLY A 90 -16.71 -10.90 -9.32
N LEU A 91 -15.47 -10.44 -9.15
CA LEU A 91 -15.14 -9.02 -9.24
C LEU A 91 -15.45 -8.52 -10.68
N PRO A 92 -16.21 -7.44 -10.86
CA PRO A 92 -16.58 -6.98 -12.20
C PRO A 92 -15.37 -6.63 -13.08
N ASP A 93 -15.51 -6.86 -14.40
CA ASP A 93 -14.48 -6.55 -15.38
C ASP A 93 -13.99 -5.09 -15.25
N GLY A 94 -12.67 -4.91 -15.27
CA GLY A 94 -12.03 -3.60 -15.19
C GLY A 94 -11.92 -3.01 -13.78
N VAL A 95 -12.49 -3.64 -12.73
CA VAL A 95 -12.36 -3.14 -11.35
C VAL A 95 -10.98 -3.39 -10.76
N PHE A 96 -10.31 -4.50 -11.13
CA PHE A 96 -8.90 -4.73 -10.83
C PHE A 96 -8.15 -5.14 -12.09
N ASN A 97 -7.12 -4.38 -12.43
CA ASN A 97 -6.29 -4.61 -13.62
C ASN A 97 -4.83 -4.74 -13.19
N VAL A 98 -4.10 -5.67 -13.77
CA VAL A 98 -2.65 -5.82 -13.51
C VAL A 98 -1.89 -5.40 -14.76
N LEU A 99 -0.96 -4.45 -14.60
CA LEU A 99 -0.16 -3.91 -15.69
C LEU A 99 1.34 -4.08 -15.40
N PRO A 100 1.94 -5.22 -15.75
CA PRO A 100 3.37 -5.44 -15.63
C PRO A 100 4.19 -4.50 -16.53
N GLY A 101 5.46 -4.32 -16.20
CA GLY A 101 6.43 -3.59 -17.02
C GLY A 101 7.51 -2.95 -16.16
N VAL A 102 8.41 -2.16 -16.77
CA VAL A 102 9.54 -1.54 -16.06
C VAL A 102 9.08 -0.31 -15.27
N GLY A 103 9.66 -0.07 -14.09
CA GLY A 103 9.30 1.07 -13.25
C GLY A 103 9.43 2.43 -13.94
N ALA A 104 10.53 2.64 -14.67
CA ALA A 104 10.83 3.89 -15.38
C ALA A 104 9.89 4.21 -16.55
N GLU A 105 9.14 3.24 -17.05
CA GLU A 105 8.24 3.41 -18.19
C GLU A 105 6.79 3.30 -17.74
N THR A 106 6.32 2.08 -17.45
CA THR A 106 4.94 1.84 -17.01
C THR A 106 4.59 2.59 -15.74
N GLY A 107 5.53 2.70 -14.78
CA GLY A 107 5.31 3.46 -13.56
C GLY A 107 5.15 4.96 -13.82
N GLN A 108 5.95 5.50 -14.74
CA GLN A 108 5.84 6.90 -15.17
C GLN A 108 4.50 7.17 -15.85
N TYR A 109 4.11 6.34 -16.82
CA TYR A 109 2.82 6.48 -17.49
C TYR A 109 1.65 6.47 -16.50
N LEU A 110 1.65 5.58 -15.51
CA LEU A 110 0.61 5.55 -14.48
C LEU A 110 0.60 6.81 -13.61
N THR A 111 1.77 7.35 -13.25
CA THR A 111 1.83 8.57 -12.42
C THR A 111 1.36 9.82 -13.16
N GLU A 112 1.60 9.88 -14.47
CA GLU A 112 1.29 11.05 -15.29
C GLU A 112 -0.12 10.99 -15.90
N HIS A 113 -0.73 9.82 -16.00
CA HIS A 113 -2.01 9.64 -16.69
C HIS A 113 -3.13 10.52 -16.10
N PRO A 114 -3.82 11.35 -16.90
CA PRO A 114 -4.80 12.31 -16.38
C PRO A 114 -6.07 11.66 -15.82
N GLY A 115 -6.40 10.43 -16.26
CA GLY A 115 -7.56 9.68 -15.77
C GLY A 115 -7.35 8.91 -14.45
N ILE A 116 -6.17 8.97 -13.84
CA ILE A 116 -5.89 8.30 -12.57
C ILE A 116 -6.01 9.34 -11.45
N ALA A 117 -6.88 9.10 -10.46
CA ALA A 117 -7.17 10.07 -9.41
C ALA A 117 -6.15 10.07 -8.26
N LYS A 118 -5.55 8.89 -7.97
CA LYS A 118 -4.63 8.69 -6.84
C LYS A 118 -3.57 7.65 -7.16
N VAL A 119 -2.38 7.82 -6.58
CA VAL A 119 -1.28 6.85 -6.66
C VAL A 119 -0.90 6.35 -5.26
N SER A 120 -0.77 5.03 -5.09
CA SER A 120 -0.22 4.38 -3.90
C SER A 120 1.08 3.67 -4.28
N PHE A 121 2.21 4.15 -3.77
CA PHE A 121 3.53 3.64 -4.10
C PHE A 121 4.19 2.95 -2.90
N THR A 122 4.81 1.80 -3.15
CA THR A 122 5.71 1.15 -2.21
C THR A 122 7.05 0.88 -2.89
N GLY A 123 8.15 1.35 -2.31
CA GLY A 123 9.49 1.13 -2.88
C GLY A 123 10.58 2.06 -2.35
N GLY A 124 11.64 2.23 -3.14
CA GLY A 124 12.78 3.06 -2.75
C GLY A 124 12.49 4.55 -2.74
N VAL A 125 13.14 5.29 -1.84
CA VAL A 125 12.98 6.76 -1.68
C VAL A 125 13.25 7.52 -2.99
N ALA A 126 14.27 7.14 -3.75
CA ALA A 126 14.62 7.80 -5.01
C ALA A 126 13.48 7.69 -6.05
N SER A 127 12.85 6.51 -6.16
CA SER A 127 11.70 6.32 -7.04
C SER A 127 10.45 7.00 -6.49
N GLY A 128 10.24 6.97 -5.17
CA GLY A 128 9.13 7.67 -4.51
C GLY A 128 9.13 9.18 -4.79
N LYS A 129 10.30 9.83 -4.78
CA LYS A 129 10.43 11.23 -5.18
C LYS A 129 9.98 11.50 -6.62
N LYS A 130 10.30 10.61 -7.56
CA LYS A 130 9.86 10.72 -8.96
C LYS A 130 8.36 10.54 -9.09
N VAL A 131 7.81 9.52 -8.42
CA VAL A 131 6.36 9.28 -8.35
C VAL A 131 5.64 10.53 -7.83
N MET A 132 6.14 11.16 -6.76
CA MET A 132 5.58 12.40 -6.22
C MET A 132 5.59 13.51 -7.25
N ALA A 133 6.76 13.77 -7.85
CA ALA A 133 6.95 14.86 -8.79
C ALA A 133 6.04 14.71 -10.02
N ASN A 134 5.98 13.52 -10.60
CA ASN A 134 5.16 13.21 -11.76
C ASN A 134 3.66 13.34 -11.45
N SER A 135 3.23 12.82 -10.29
CA SER A 135 1.82 12.88 -9.86
C SER A 135 1.37 14.31 -9.58
N ALA A 136 2.24 15.12 -8.96
CA ALA A 136 1.99 16.53 -8.71
C ALA A 136 1.95 17.35 -10.01
N ALA A 137 2.96 17.19 -10.87
CA ALA A 137 3.10 17.93 -12.11
C ALA A 137 2.00 17.62 -13.14
N SER A 138 1.43 16.41 -13.10
CA SER A 138 0.39 15.99 -14.05
C SER A 138 -0.99 16.52 -13.69
N SER A 139 -1.50 16.18 -12.50
CA SER A 139 -2.87 16.54 -12.12
C SER A 139 -3.06 16.71 -10.61
N LEU A 140 -1.98 17.04 -9.88
CA LEU A 140 -1.99 17.19 -8.42
C LEU A 140 -2.64 15.99 -7.70
N LYS A 141 -2.39 14.78 -8.20
CA LYS A 141 -2.95 13.55 -7.64
C LYS A 141 -2.45 13.38 -6.22
N GLU A 142 -3.32 12.91 -5.33
CA GLU A 142 -2.88 12.51 -4.00
C GLU A 142 -1.96 11.28 -4.11
N VAL A 143 -0.86 11.28 -3.36
CA VAL A 143 0.10 10.18 -3.34
C VAL A 143 0.27 9.66 -1.92
N THR A 144 0.11 8.34 -1.75
CA THR A 144 0.50 7.63 -0.52
C THR A 144 1.80 6.88 -0.78
N MET A 145 2.75 6.96 0.16
CA MET A 145 4.07 6.35 0.02
C MET A 145 4.45 5.49 1.21
N GLU A 146 4.84 4.26 0.91
CA GLU A 146 5.52 3.35 1.83
C GLU A 146 6.96 3.16 1.34
N LEU A 147 7.92 3.74 2.08
CA LEU A 147 9.32 3.80 1.66
C LEU A 147 10.23 2.97 2.56
N GLY A 148 11.51 2.88 2.20
CA GLY A 148 12.52 2.23 3.03
C GLY A 148 12.82 3.01 4.32
N GLY A 149 13.17 2.28 5.38
CA GLY A 149 13.58 2.83 6.66
C GLY A 149 15.00 2.42 7.09
N LYS A 150 15.43 3.00 8.20
CA LYS A 150 16.63 2.59 8.96
C LYS A 150 16.26 2.44 10.43
N SER A 151 15.25 1.61 10.68
CA SER A 151 14.56 1.53 11.97
C SER A 151 15.52 1.12 13.10
N PRO A 152 15.47 1.80 14.26
CA PRO A 152 16.20 1.39 15.45
C PRO A 152 15.44 0.32 16.22
N LEU A 153 16.17 -0.66 16.75
CA LEU A 153 15.76 -1.52 17.86
C LEU A 153 16.54 -1.06 19.09
N ILE A 154 15.84 -0.65 20.16
CA ILE A 154 16.46 -0.10 21.37
C ILE A 154 16.21 -1.08 22.51
N VAL A 155 17.28 -1.65 23.06
CA VAL A 155 17.28 -2.54 24.22
C VAL A 155 17.62 -1.70 25.45
N PHE A 156 16.82 -1.80 26.50
CA PHE A 156 17.00 -1.09 27.77
C PHE A 156 17.70 -2.00 28.80
N ASP A 157 18.23 -1.40 29.88
CA ASP A 157 18.98 -2.10 30.93
C ASP A 157 18.19 -3.23 31.63
N ASP A 158 16.86 -3.12 31.63
CA ASP A 158 15.93 -4.05 32.26
C ASP A 158 15.31 -5.06 31.29
N ALA A 159 15.78 -5.11 30.04
CA ALA A 159 15.28 -6.04 29.03
C ALA A 159 15.70 -7.49 29.30
N ASP A 160 14.81 -8.42 28.97
CA ASP A 160 15.17 -9.84 28.81
C ASP A 160 16.13 -9.97 27.62
N LEU A 161 17.38 -10.34 27.91
CA LEU A 161 18.46 -10.35 26.92
C LEU A 161 18.32 -11.48 25.90
N ASP A 162 17.80 -12.63 26.28
CA ASP A 162 17.59 -13.76 25.36
C ASP A 162 16.48 -13.39 24.36
N LEU A 163 15.37 -12.84 24.87
CA LEU A 163 14.31 -12.33 24.02
C LEU A 163 14.78 -11.17 23.13
N ALA A 164 15.58 -10.25 23.65
CA ALA A 164 16.12 -9.13 22.89
C ALA A 164 17.02 -9.62 21.74
N ALA A 165 17.83 -10.64 21.97
CA ALA A 165 18.67 -11.26 20.95
C ALA A 165 17.83 -11.92 19.85
N ASP A 166 16.80 -12.68 20.21
CA ASP A 166 15.87 -13.31 19.26
C ASP A 166 15.13 -12.28 18.40
N ILE A 167 14.63 -11.21 19.04
CA ILE A 167 13.99 -10.09 18.34
C ILE A 167 14.99 -9.41 17.40
N ALA A 168 16.21 -9.14 17.85
CA ALA A 168 17.24 -8.50 17.03
C ALA A 168 17.58 -9.34 15.80
N MET A 169 17.70 -10.65 15.95
CA MET A 169 17.94 -11.59 14.85
C MET A 169 16.78 -11.59 13.85
N MET A 170 15.55 -11.77 14.31
CA MET A 170 14.38 -11.75 13.43
C MET A 170 14.24 -10.39 12.72
N ALA A 171 14.33 -9.29 13.47
CA ALA A 171 14.19 -7.94 12.97
C ALA A 171 15.31 -7.50 12.02
N ASN A 172 16.40 -8.25 11.86
CA ASN A 172 17.47 -7.93 10.91
C ASN A 172 17.51 -8.88 9.71
N PHE A 173 17.16 -10.15 9.91
CA PHE A 173 17.42 -11.20 8.91
C PHE A 173 16.15 -11.88 8.38
N PHE A 174 14.97 -11.56 8.92
CA PHE A 174 13.71 -12.05 8.35
C PHE A 174 13.58 -11.66 6.87
N SER A 175 13.16 -12.61 6.04
CA SER A 175 13.10 -12.44 4.58
C SER A 175 14.43 -11.98 3.95
N SER A 176 15.55 -12.48 4.48
CA SER A 176 16.91 -12.07 4.10
C SER A 176 17.17 -10.56 4.28
N GLY A 177 16.50 -9.93 5.26
CA GLY A 177 16.60 -8.50 5.55
C GLY A 177 15.88 -7.58 4.53
N GLN A 178 15.09 -8.15 3.62
CA GLN A 178 14.40 -7.42 2.56
C GLN A 178 13.05 -6.88 3.07
N VAL A 179 13.09 -6.11 4.16
CA VAL A 179 11.91 -5.55 4.83
C VAL A 179 12.11 -4.05 5.01
N CYS A 180 11.14 -3.23 4.61
CA CYS A 180 11.27 -1.78 4.71
C CYS A 180 11.42 -1.28 6.16
N THR A 181 10.84 -2.01 7.12
CA THR A 181 10.82 -1.71 8.54
C THR A 181 11.87 -2.47 9.37
N ASN A 182 12.83 -3.13 8.71
CA ASN A 182 13.87 -3.93 9.36
C ASN A 182 14.59 -3.11 10.46
N GLY A 183 14.82 -3.73 11.62
CA GLY A 183 15.52 -3.19 12.80
C GLY A 183 17.02 -3.06 12.60
N THR A 184 17.43 -2.41 11.51
CA THR A 184 18.82 -2.34 11.00
C THR A 184 19.86 -1.73 11.92
N ARG A 185 19.46 -1.17 13.06
CA ARG A 185 20.35 -0.57 14.05
C ARG A 185 19.90 -1.05 15.43
N VAL A 186 20.69 -1.90 16.07
CA VAL A 186 20.42 -2.37 17.42
C VAL A 186 21.24 -1.55 18.40
N PHE A 187 20.56 -0.83 19.28
CA PHE A 187 21.17 -0.05 20.35
C PHE A 187 21.02 -0.85 21.65
N VAL A 188 22.14 -1.11 22.29
CA VAL A 188 22.20 -1.78 23.60
C VAL A 188 22.85 -0.83 24.61
N PRO A 189 22.55 -0.99 25.91
CA PRO A 189 23.24 -0.24 26.94
C PRO A 189 24.73 -0.56 26.99
N ALA A 190 25.50 0.36 27.59
CA ALA A 190 26.95 0.26 27.70
C ALA A 190 27.40 -0.71 28.81
#